data_AF-A0A536FMY1-F1
#
_entry.id   AF-A0A536FMY1-F1
#
_cell.length_a   1.000
_cell.length_b   1.000
_cell.length_c   1.000
_cell.angle_alpha   90.00
_cell.angle_beta   90.00
_cell.angle_gamma   90.00
#
_symmetry.space_group_name_H-M   'P 1'
#
loop_
_entity.id
_entity.type
_entity.pdbx_description
1 polymer ?
#
loop_
_entity_poly.entity_id
_entity_poly.type
_entity_poly.pdbx_seq_one_letter_code
_entity_poly.pdbx_strand_id
1 'polypeptide(L)'
;MNAALFTKSTTGLILASGLIAASSVLGHAQDAPMALGTLATYPLSAAYATVPTGQATLGGHTFDMTSGNMVKLATNASASFAGSYQNPTAVHLLLNSANTYSWYAGTPVGTVVLTFSDGTTQTATLTVGGNLREWYIGGFGVVNSVSDVTPSTTTPYSSQVWTTTVLGGTGTAVLDMLTVPVTTANMTLTGVQLTNSNPYGGSLTIDLSGLTVELAAPPVPTPQPGSDCLRPGNSCNTPAAQNSQSTKWQAPTAAPVTVAPIDSDKHANNGHKTH
;
A
#
# COMPACT_ATOMS: atom_id res chain seq x y z
N MET A 1 35.76 -0.89 -52.35
CA MET A 1 36.62 -1.11 -51.17
C MET A 1 37.11 0.24 -50.70
N ASN A 2 36.67 0.70 -49.53
CA ASN A 2 37.39 1.61 -48.65
C ASN A 2 36.73 1.60 -47.26
N ALA A 3 37.58 1.77 -46.25
CA ALA A 3 37.45 1.20 -44.92
C ALA A 3 36.52 1.96 -43.96
N ALA A 4 36.21 1.24 -42.88
CA ALA A 4 35.34 1.58 -41.77
C ALA A 4 35.62 2.93 -41.09
N LEU A 5 34.54 3.56 -40.63
CA LEU A 5 34.53 4.48 -39.50
C LEU A 5 33.54 3.95 -38.47
N PHE A 6 34.09 3.39 -37.39
CA PHE A 6 33.36 3.12 -36.16
C PHE A 6 32.97 4.44 -35.51
N THR A 7 31.67 4.67 -35.32
CA THR A 7 31.18 5.65 -34.35
C THR A 7 30.28 4.95 -33.34
N LYS A 8 30.82 4.79 -32.14
CA LYS A 8 30.14 4.35 -30.91
C LYS A 8 29.25 5.49 -30.41
N SER A 9 28.00 5.21 -30.01
CA SER A 9 27.25 6.12 -29.15
C SER A 9 26.42 5.34 -28.13
N THR A 10 27.03 5.25 -26.95
CA THR A 10 26.49 5.35 -25.59
C THR A 10 25.08 4.83 -25.29
N THR A 11 25.08 3.71 -24.58
CA THR A 11 24.05 3.18 -23.68
C THR A 11 23.43 4.27 -22.79
N GLY A 12 22.15 4.55 -22.98
CA GLY A 12 21.33 5.30 -22.03
C GLY A 12 20.70 4.34 -21.02
N LEU A 13 21.39 4.12 -19.90
CA LEU A 13 20.88 3.38 -18.76
C LEU A 13 19.94 4.30 -17.96
N ILE A 14 18.64 4.06 -18.01
CA ILE A 14 17.67 4.71 -17.11
C ILE A 14 17.67 3.92 -15.80
N LEU A 15 18.40 4.41 -14.79
CA LEU A 15 18.20 4.01 -13.40
C LEU A 15 17.08 4.89 -12.81
N ALA A 16 15.87 4.35 -12.70
CA ALA A 16 14.87 4.85 -11.79
C ALA A 16 14.90 3.99 -10.52
N SER A 17 15.91 4.20 -9.69
CA SER A 17 16.00 3.58 -8.36
C SER A 17 15.27 4.49 -7.37
N GLY A 18 14.02 4.18 -7.06
CA GLY A 18 13.30 4.81 -5.95
C GLY A 18 14.00 4.44 -4.64
N LEU A 19 14.71 5.41 -4.06
CA LEU A 19 15.28 5.29 -2.73
C LEU A 19 14.14 5.34 -1.71
N ILE A 20 13.78 4.21 -1.11
CA ILE A 20 12.85 4.16 0.01
C ILE A 20 13.61 4.63 1.25
N ALA A 21 13.34 5.85 1.71
CA ALA A 21 13.79 6.32 3.01
C ALA A 21 13.05 5.54 4.10
N ALA A 22 13.75 4.63 4.78
CA ALA A 22 13.22 3.89 5.92
C ALA A 22 13.10 4.81 7.14
N SER A 23 11.96 5.46 7.31
CA SER A 23 11.53 5.92 8.64
C SER A 23 11.00 4.70 9.40
N SER A 24 11.55 4.44 10.60
CA SER A 24 11.16 3.34 11.47
C SER A 24 9.71 3.48 11.93
N VAL A 25 8.77 2.95 11.15
CA VAL A 25 7.38 2.75 11.55
C VAL A 25 7.27 1.33 12.09
N LEU A 26 6.60 1.18 13.24
CA LEU A 26 6.20 -0.09 13.83
C LEU A 26 5.68 -1.05 12.74
N GLY A 27 6.06 -2.33 12.82
CA GLY A 27 5.93 -3.34 11.75
C GLY A 27 4.50 -3.59 11.25
N HIS A 28 3.97 -2.67 10.46
CA HIS A 28 2.77 -2.83 9.65
C HIS A 28 3.15 -3.27 8.24
N ALA A 29 2.22 -3.96 7.56
CA ALA A 29 2.34 -4.27 6.15
C ALA A 29 2.61 -2.98 5.36
N GLN A 30 3.55 -3.04 4.41
CA GLN A 30 3.92 -1.88 3.60
C GLN A 30 3.22 -1.96 2.26
N ASP A 31 2.47 -0.93 1.91
CA ASP A 31 1.95 -0.79 0.55
C ASP A 31 3.04 -0.26 -0.38
N ALA A 32 3.08 -0.81 -1.58
CA ALA A 32 3.88 -0.30 -2.68
C ALA A 32 2.96 0.13 -3.84
N PRO A 33 2.47 1.40 -3.82
CA PRO A 33 1.61 1.93 -4.85
C PRO A 33 2.31 1.90 -6.21
N MET A 34 1.55 1.55 -7.25
CA MET A 34 2.06 1.52 -8.62
C MET A 34 1.32 2.53 -9.49
N ALA A 35 2.08 3.37 -10.19
CA ALA A 35 1.55 4.23 -11.23
C ALA A 35 1.11 3.37 -12.44
N LEU A 36 -0.11 3.56 -12.91
CA LEU A 36 -0.64 2.86 -14.09
C LEU A 36 0.03 3.31 -15.41
N GLY A 37 0.79 4.40 -15.37
CA GLY A 37 1.60 4.89 -16.49
C GLY A 37 0.77 5.23 -17.73
N THR A 38 1.36 5.01 -18.90
CA THR A 38 0.75 5.35 -20.20
C THR A 38 -0.43 4.46 -20.60
N LEU A 39 -0.68 3.37 -19.87
CA LEU A 39 -1.85 2.51 -20.10
C LEU A 39 -3.14 3.22 -19.66
N ALA A 40 -3.06 4.09 -18.64
CA ALA A 40 -4.19 4.82 -18.10
C ALA A 40 -4.48 6.08 -18.93
N THR A 41 -5.41 5.95 -19.87
CA THR A 41 -5.74 6.99 -20.85
C THR A 41 -7.15 7.56 -20.68
N TYR A 42 -8.01 6.91 -19.89
CA TYR A 42 -9.38 7.35 -19.70
C TYR A 42 -9.50 8.17 -18.41
N PRO A 43 -9.93 9.45 -18.44
CA PRO A 43 -10.04 10.25 -17.23
C PRO A 43 -11.09 9.68 -16.27
N LEU A 44 -10.74 9.50 -14.99
CA LEU A 44 -11.70 9.10 -13.96
C LEU A 44 -12.83 10.13 -13.84
N SER A 45 -12.50 11.42 -13.98
CA SER A 45 -13.47 12.51 -13.97
C SER A 45 -14.44 12.48 -15.15
N ALA A 46 -14.23 11.63 -16.17
CA ALA A 46 -15.20 11.43 -17.25
C ALA A 46 -16.31 10.42 -16.87
N ALA A 47 -16.15 9.66 -15.79
CA ALA A 47 -17.13 8.71 -15.28
C ALA A 47 -17.68 9.13 -13.91
N TYR A 48 -16.80 9.58 -13.02
CA TYR A 48 -17.11 9.88 -11.62
C TYR A 48 -17.18 11.39 -11.38
N ALA A 49 -18.21 11.85 -10.65
CA ALA A 49 -18.34 13.26 -10.29
C ALA A 49 -17.23 13.75 -9.34
N THR A 50 -16.76 12.87 -8.44
CA THR A 50 -15.61 13.11 -7.57
C THR A 50 -14.73 11.88 -7.54
N VAL A 51 -13.41 12.10 -7.49
CA VAL A 51 -12.41 11.04 -7.58
C VAL A 51 -11.35 11.23 -6.51
N PRO A 52 -10.81 10.15 -5.94
CA PRO A 52 -9.56 10.21 -5.17
C PRO A 52 -8.42 10.75 -6.05
N THR A 53 -7.52 11.54 -5.47
CA THR A 53 -6.39 12.17 -6.19
C THR A 53 -5.10 12.08 -5.41
N GLY A 54 -3.96 12.07 -6.10
CA GLY A 54 -2.63 11.99 -5.48
C GLY A 54 -2.38 10.63 -4.82
N GLN A 55 -1.63 10.59 -3.72
CA GLN A 55 -1.50 9.37 -2.91
C GLN A 55 -2.73 9.23 -2.01
N ALA A 56 -3.65 8.35 -2.38
CA ALA A 56 -4.93 8.17 -1.70
C ALA A 56 -4.95 6.86 -0.91
N THR A 57 -5.37 6.91 0.35
CA THR A 57 -5.61 5.72 1.17
C THR A 57 -7.07 5.28 1.04
N LEU A 58 -7.29 4.09 0.48
CA LEU A 58 -8.61 3.52 0.18
C LEU A 58 -8.65 2.09 0.70
N GLY A 59 -9.66 1.74 1.49
CA GLY A 59 -9.77 0.40 2.09
C GLY A 59 -8.61 0.02 3.02
N GLY A 60 -7.86 1.01 3.54
CA GLY A 60 -6.66 0.79 4.35
C GLY A 60 -5.35 0.72 3.56
N HIS A 61 -5.41 0.76 2.22
CA HIS A 61 -4.23 0.65 1.35
C HIS A 61 -3.97 1.93 0.57
N THR A 62 -2.70 2.22 0.31
CA THR A 62 -2.27 3.42 -0.45
C THR A 62 -2.21 3.14 -1.94
N PHE A 63 -2.80 4.03 -2.74
CA PHE A 63 -2.82 4.00 -4.21
C PHE A 63 -2.29 5.31 -4.78
N ASP A 64 -1.56 5.22 -5.91
CA ASP A 64 -1.16 6.39 -6.70
C ASP A 64 -2.26 6.75 -7.70
N MET A 65 -3.02 7.80 -7.37
CA MET A 65 -4.11 8.37 -8.17
C MET A 65 -3.67 9.68 -8.85
N THR A 66 -2.38 9.98 -8.91
CA THR A 66 -1.85 11.27 -9.40
C THR A 66 -2.15 11.51 -10.89
N SER A 67 -2.26 10.44 -11.68
CA SER A 67 -2.58 10.56 -13.11
C SER A 67 -4.02 11.03 -13.37
N GLY A 68 -4.94 10.82 -12.42
CA GLY A 68 -6.38 11.06 -12.60
C GLY A 68 -7.03 10.19 -13.68
N ASN A 69 -6.33 9.19 -14.22
CA ASN A 69 -6.78 8.35 -15.32
C ASN A 69 -6.86 6.88 -14.89
N MET A 70 -7.73 6.14 -15.55
CA MET A 70 -7.88 4.70 -15.44
C MET A 70 -7.54 3.98 -16.74
N VAL A 71 -7.17 2.71 -16.62
CA VAL A 71 -7.09 1.77 -17.75
C VAL A 71 -8.49 1.25 -18.01
N LYS A 72 -8.95 1.34 -19.26
CA LYS A 72 -10.24 0.79 -19.70
C LYS A 72 -10.00 -0.35 -20.68
N LEU A 73 -10.03 -1.58 -20.17
CA LEU A 73 -9.76 -2.77 -20.98
C LEU A 73 -10.99 -3.17 -21.77
N ALA A 74 -10.91 -3.04 -23.10
CA ALA A 74 -11.89 -3.60 -24.02
C ALA A 74 -11.92 -5.13 -23.94
N THR A 75 -12.96 -5.73 -24.53
CA THR A 75 -13.06 -7.19 -24.64
C THR A 75 -11.85 -7.76 -25.40
N ASN A 76 -11.27 -8.83 -24.85
CA ASN A 76 -10.03 -9.49 -25.29
C ASN A 76 -8.76 -8.63 -25.18
N ALA A 77 -8.80 -7.55 -24.39
CA ALA A 77 -7.61 -6.75 -24.08
C ALA A 77 -6.99 -7.17 -22.74
N SER A 78 -5.70 -6.89 -22.59
CA SER A 78 -4.97 -7.05 -21.34
C SER A 78 -4.07 -5.86 -21.06
N ALA A 79 -3.79 -5.64 -19.78
CA ALA A 79 -2.77 -4.72 -19.28
C ALA A 79 -1.78 -5.50 -18.43
N SER A 80 -0.50 -5.20 -18.59
CA SER A 80 0.58 -5.84 -17.85
C SER A 80 1.44 -4.80 -17.16
N PHE A 81 1.72 -5.06 -15.90
CA PHE A 81 2.44 -4.19 -15.00
C PHE A 81 3.65 -4.94 -14.46
N ALA A 82 4.84 -4.43 -14.73
CA ALA A 82 6.09 -5.02 -14.26
C ALA A 82 6.55 -4.32 -12.97
N GLY A 83 7.14 -5.09 -12.07
CA GLY A 83 7.72 -4.57 -10.84
C GLY A 83 8.68 -5.58 -10.20
N SER A 84 9.11 -5.29 -8.98
CA SER A 84 9.95 -6.21 -8.20
C SER A 84 9.64 -6.03 -6.72
N TYR A 85 8.72 -6.84 -6.22
CA TYR A 85 8.17 -6.72 -4.87
C TYR A 85 8.52 -7.95 -4.06
N GLN A 86 9.39 -7.79 -3.06
CA GLN A 86 9.85 -8.89 -2.21
C GLN A 86 8.80 -9.22 -1.15
N ASN A 87 8.55 -10.51 -0.93
CA ASN A 87 7.61 -11.01 0.09
C ASN A 87 6.22 -10.35 0.03
N PRO A 88 5.56 -10.33 -1.14
CA PRO A 88 4.22 -9.77 -1.26
C PRO A 88 3.20 -10.67 -0.55
N THR A 89 2.24 -10.07 0.14
CA THR A 89 1.15 -10.75 0.85
C THR A 89 -0.17 -10.67 0.07
N ALA A 90 -0.38 -9.58 -0.68
CA ALA A 90 -1.55 -9.40 -1.53
C ALA A 90 -1.28 -8.38 -2.64
N VAL A 91 -2.12 -8.41 -3.67
CA VAL A 91 -2.23 -7.34 -4.67
C VAL A 91 -3.62 -6.75 -4.58
N HIS A 92 -3.72 -5.42 -4.50
CA HIS A 92 -4.99 -4.71 -4.44
C HIS A 92 -5.19 -3.89 -5.71
N LEU A 93 -6.36 -4.02 -6.31
CA LEU A 93 -6.75 -3.34 -7.55
C LEU A 93 -8.02 -2.54 -7.31
N LEU A 94 -8.00 -1.24 -7.59
CA LEU A 94 -9.24 -0.45 -7.68
C LEU A 94 -9.91 -0.79 -9.00
N LEU A 95 -10.89 -1.67 -8.95
CA LEU A 95 -11.36 -2.42 -10.12
C LEU A 95 -12.88 -2.51 -10.13
N ASN A 96 -13.46 -2.07 -11.25
CA ASN A 96 -14.86 -2.30 -11.56
C ASN A 96 -15.01 -2.78 -13.00
N SER A 97 -16.23 -3.16 -13.37
CA SER A 97 -16.61 -3.43 -14.76
C SER A 97 -17.60 -2.39 -15.25
N ALA A 98 -17.74 -2.27 -16.56
CA ALA A 98 -18.83 -1.52 -17.20
C ALA A 98 -19.59 -2.38 -18.20
N ASN A 99 -20.89 -2.10 -18.35
CA ASN A 99 -21.85 -2.85 -19.17
C ASN A 99 -22.10 -4.29 -18.67
N THR A 100 -22.07 -4.50 -17.36
CA THR A 100 -22.36 -5.79 -16.72
C THR A 100 -23.82 -5.86 -16.27
N TYR A 101 -24.70 -6.12 -17.24
CA TYR A 101 -26.12 -6.37 -16.99
C TYR A 101 -26.38 -7.71 -16.28
N SER A 102 -27.58 -7.88 -15.75
CA SER A 102 -27.99 -9.03 -14.93
C SER A 102 -27.69 -10.41 -15.53
N TRP A 103 -27.69 -10.55 -16.85
CA TRP A 103 -27.32 -11.80 -17.54
C TRP A 103 -25.83 -12.16 -17.45
N TYR A 104 -24.96 -11.25 -17.02
CA TYR A 104 -23.56 -11.55 -16.70
C TYR A 104 -23.38 -12.13 -15.30
N ALA A 105 -24.38 -12.08 -14.40
CA ALA A 105 -24.21 -12.54 -13.03
C ALA A 105 -23.70 -14.00 -12.97
N GLY A 106 -22.66 -14.24 -12.17
CA GLY A 106 -21.98 -15.53 -12.06
C GLY A 106 -21.04 -15.88 -13.23
N THR A 107 -20.91 -15.01 -14.23
CA THR A 107 -20.07 -15.28 -15.41
C THR A 107 -18.62 -14.84 -15.16
N PRO A 108 -17.63 -15.71 -15.44
CA PRO A 108 -16.23 -15.30 -15.46
C PRO A 108 -15.96 -14.45 -16.71
N VAL A 109 -15.43 -13.24 -16.52
CA VAL A 109 -15.22 -12.26 -17.61
C VAL A 109 -13.78 -11.77 -17.72
N GLY A 110 -12.90 -12.21 -16.81
CA GLY A 110 -11.52 -11.78 -16.82
C GLY A 110 -10.67 -12.53 -15.81
N THR A 111 -9.39 -12.17 -15.75
CA THR A 111 -8.42 -12.74 -14.82
C THR A 111 -7.42 -11.68 -14.35
N VAL A 112 -6.91 -11.89 -13.14
CA VAL A 112 -5.67 -11.29 -12.66
C VAL A 112 -4.63 -12.41 -12.56
N VAL A 113 -3.50 -12.25 -13.24
CA VAL A 113 -2.38 -13.18 -13.21
C VAL A 113 -1.20 -12.52 -12.52
N LEU A 114 -0.73 -13.14 -11.45
CA LEU A 114 0.48 -12.77 -10.73
C LEU A 114 1.63 -13.62 -11.23
N THR A 115 2.75 -13.01 -11.57
CA THR A 115 3.97 -13.71 -12.01
C THR A 115 5.09 -13.50 -10.99
N PHE A 116 5.77 -14.58 -10.64
CA PHE A 116 6.85 -14.56 -9.64
C PHE A 116 8.23 -14.72 -10.28
N SER A 117 9.27 -14.44 -9.49
CA SER A 117 10.68 -14.47 -9.93
C SER A 117 11.16 -15.83 -10.44
N ASP A 118 10.53 -16.93 -10.04
CA ASP A 118 10.84 -18.28 -10.52
C ASP A 118 10.08 -18.66 -11.81
N GLY A 119 9.27 -17.74 -12.35
CA GLY A 119 8.46 -17.94 -13.54
C GLY A 119 7.11 -18.61 -13.27
N THR A 120 6.80 -18.96 -12.01
CA THR A 120 5.47 -19.48 -11.65
C THR A 120 4.42 -18.37 -11.69
N THR A 121 3.16 -18.78 -11.82
CA THR A 121 2.03 -17.86 -11.87
C THR A 121 0.91 -18.28 -10.94
N GLN A 122 0.25 -17.31 -10.33
CA GLN A 122 -1.02 -17.49 -9.63
C GLN A 122 -2.12 -16.72 -10.38
N THR A 123 -3.26 -17.38 -10.61
CA THR A 123 -4.38 -16.78 -11.34
C THR A 123 -5.59 -16.62 -10.43
N ALA A 124 -6.20 -15.43 -10.48
CA ALA A 124 -7.47 -15.10 -9.87
C ALA A 124 -8.51 -14.83 -10.96
N THR A 125 -9.65 -15.53 -10.92
CA THR A 125 -10.76 -15.31 -11.85
C THR A 125 -11.61 -14.13 -11.41
N LEU A 126 -12.00 -13.29 -12.38
CA LEU A 126 -12.94 -12.19 -12.17
C LEU A 126 -14.33 -12.65 -12.59
N THR A 127 -15.24 -12.71 -11.63
CA THR A 127 -16.62 -13.18 -11.81
C THR A 127 -17.58 -12.05 -11.50
N VAL A 128 -18.43 -11.70 -12.47
CA VAL A 128 -19.44 -10.66 -12.28
C VAL A 128 -20.44 -11.11 -11.22
N GLY A 129 -20.71 -10.27 -10.22
CA GLY A 129 -21.51 -10.60 -9.05
C GLY A 129 -20.78 -11.39 -7.98
N GLY A 130 -19.61 -11.98 -8.30
CA GLY A 130 -18.72 -12.63 -7.34
C GLY A 130 -17.81 -11.60 -6.68
N ASN A 131 -16.72 -11.26 -7.37
CA ASN A 131 -15.70 -10.30 -6.93
C ASN A 131 -15.58 -9.06 -7.84
N LEU A 132 -16.42 -8.96 -8.88
CA LEU A 132 -16.49 -7.83 -9.82
C LEU A 132 -17.95 -7.39 -10.00
N ARG A 133 -18.20 -6.08 -10.09
CA ARG A 133 -19.53 -5.53 -10.39
C ARG A 133 -19.48 -4.28 -11.25
N GLU A 134 -20.64 -3.82 -11.72
CA GLU A 134 -20.81 -2.59 -12.47
C GLU A 134 -20.33 -1.38 -11.63
N TRP A 135 -19.60 -0.45 -12.24
CA TRP A 135 -19.17 0.79 -11.57
C TRP A 135 -20.35 1.72 -11.28
N TYR A 136 -21.30 1.81 -12.22
CA TYR A 136 -22.53 2.58 -12.11
C TYR A 136 -23.67 1.74 -11.50
N ILE A 137 -23.59 1.49 -10.21
CA ILE A 137 -24.54 0.63 -9.48
C ILE A 137 -25.97 1.20 -9.38
N GLY A 138 -26.16 2.48 -9.68
CA GLY A 138 -27.48 3.11 -9.79
C GLY A 138 -28.19 2.86 -11.12
N GLY A 139 -27.54 2.21 -12.08
CA GLY A 139 -28.12 1.88 -13.39
C GLY A 139 -29.19 0.79 -13.31
N PHE A 140 -30.16 0.84 -14.21
CA PHE A 140 -31.19 -0.19 -14.29
C PHE A 140 -30.65 -1.49 -14.90
N GLY A 141 -30.94 -2.62 -14.27
CA GLY A 141 -30.64 -3.96 -14.81
C GLY A 141 -29.18 -4.38 -14.75
N VAL A 142 -28.32 -3.62 -14.06
CA VAL A 142 -26.90 -3.93 -13.88
C VAL A 142 -26.65 -4.83 -12.66
N VAL A 143 -25.54 -5.55 -12.66
CA VAL A 143 -25.07 -6.28 -11.48
C VAL A 143 -24.40 -5.30 -10.53
N ASN A 144 -25.10 -4.95 -9.45
CA ASN A 144 -24.73 -3.88 -8.54
C ASN A 144 -24.16 -4.36 -7.19
N SER A 145 -23.99 -5.67 -7.02
CA SER A 145 -23.46 -6.29 -5.80
C SER A 145 -22.33 -7.26 -6.12
N VAL A 146 -21.54 -7.55 -5.09
CA VAL A 146 -20.50 -8.60 -5.06
C VAL A 146 -20.80 -9.51 -3.87
N SER A 147 -20.65 -10.83 -4.03
CA SER A 147 -20.82 -11.82 -2.96
C SER A 147 -19.53 -12.11 -2.21
N ASP A 148 -18.39 -12.00 -2.89
CA ASP A 148 -17.08 -12.40 -2.38
C ASP A 148 -16.48 -11.23 -1.58
N VAL A 149 -17.04 -10.94 -0.41
CA VAL A 149 -16.68 -9.76 0.40
C VAL A 149 -15.90 -10.09 1.67
N THR A 150 -15.81 -11.37 2.02
CA THR A 150 -15.12 -11.82 3.23
C THR A 150 -13.63 -11.89 2.99
N PRO A 151 -12.79 -11.21 3.80
CA PRO A 151 -11.35 -11.32 3.70
C PRO A 151 -10.88 -12.77 3.75
N SER A 152 -9.99 -13.11 2.83
CA SER A 152 -9.43 -14.46 2.67
C SER A 152 -7.94 -14.36 2.39
N THR A 153 -7.19 -15.38 2.79
CA THR A 153 -5.76 -15.51 2.49
C THR A 153 -5.49 -16.36 1.24
N THR A 154 -6.54 -16.92 0.62
CA THR A 154 -6.40 -17.87 -0.50
C THR A 154 -7.35 -17.58 -1.66
N THR A 155 -8.41 -16.80 -1.45
CA THR A 155 -9.40 -16.49 -2.48
C THR A 155 -9.52 -14.98 -2.66
N PRO A 156 -9.67 -14.48 -3.90
CA PRO A 156 -9.92 -13.07 -4.13
C PRO A 156 -11.23 -12.63 -3.50
N TYR A 157 -11.27 -11.40 -2.99
CA TYR A 157 -12.46 -10.78 -2.42
C TYR A 157 -12.48 -9.28 -2.74
N SER A 158 -13.66 -8.67 -2.71
CA SER A 158 -13.87 -7.29 -3.12
C SER A 158 -14.59 -6.50 -2.03
N SER A 159 -14.25 -5.22 -1.92
CA SER A 159 -14.89 -4.30 -0.98
C SER A 159 -15.08 -2.93 -1.63
N GLN A 160 -16.18 -2.26 -1.31
CA GLN A 160 -16.40 -0.89 -1.76
C GLN A 160 -15.53 0.08 -0.95
N VAL A 161 -14.64 0.81 -1.62
CA VAL A 161 -13.70 1.72 -0.96
C VAL A 161 -13.94 3.19 -1.29
N TRP A 162 -14.76 3.48 -2.30
CA TRP A 162 -15.19 4.83 -2.64
C TRP A 162 -16.62 4.83 -3.18
N THR A 163 -17.34 5.93 -2.96
CA THR A 163 -18.67 6.15 -3.51
C THR A 163 -18.86 7.62 -3.88
N THR A 164 -19.56 7.85 -4.99
CA THR A 164 -19.89 9.18 -5.51
C THR A 164 -21.12 9.05 -6.41
N THR A 165 -21.50 10.10 -7.11
CA THR A 165 -22.43 10.04 -8.24
C THR A 165 -21.68 9.88 -9.56
N VAL A 166 -22.38 9.34 -10.56
CA VAL A 166 -21.95 9.40 -11.97
C VAL A 166 -21.83 10.86 -12.42
N LEU A 167 -20.82 11.16 -13.25
CA LEU A 167 -20.68 12.49 -13.84
C LEU A 167 -21.90 12.81 -14.71
N GLY A 168 -22.51 13.98 -14.49
CA GLY A 168 -23.61 14.48 -15.31
C GLY A 168 -24.95 13.76 -15.13
N GLY A 169 -25.09 12.90 -14.12
CA GLY A 169 -26.32 12.16 -13.84
C GLY A 169 -26.65 12.07 -12.34
N THR A 170 -27.68 11.29 -12.00
CA THR A 170 -28.28 11.28 -10.65
C THR A 170 -28.19 9.93 -9.92
N GLY A 171 -27.30 9.02 -10.32
CA GLY A 171 -27.17 7.71 -9.68
C GLY A 171 -25.77 7.43 -9.13
N THR A 172 -25.71 6.43 -8.24
CA THR A 172 -24.51 6.07 -7.49
C THR A 172 -23.47 5.38 -8.38
N ALA A 173 -22.23 5.83 -8.26
CA ALA A 173 -21.04 5.24 -8.85
C ALA A 173 -20.05 4.87 -7.73
N VAL A 174 -19.36 3.76 -7.89
CA VAL A 174 -18.46 3.21 -6.87
C VAL A 174 -17.08 2.89 -7.44
N LEU A 175 -16.07 2.88 -6.55
CA LEU A 175 -14.83 2.17 -6.78
C LEU A 175 -14.74 1.04 -5.76
N ASP A 176 -14.56 -0.17 -6.26
CA ASP A 176 -14.28 -1.33 -5.44
C ASP A 176 -12.78 -1.63 -5.44
N MET A 177 -12.31 -2.20 -4.35
CA MET A 177 -10.97 -2.75 -4.21
C MET A 177 -11.07 -4.26 -4.24
N LEU A 178 -10.58 -4.87 -5.32
CA LEU A 178 -10.32 -6.30 -5.39
C LEU A 178 -8.99 -6.58 -4.68
N THR A 179 -9.01 -7.45 -3.68
CA THR A 179 -7.83 -8.01 -3.06
C THR A 179 -7.57 -9.41 -3.63
N VAL A 180 -6.37 -9.63 -4.16
CA VAL A 180 -5.87 -10.94 -4.59
C VAL A 180 -4.78 -11.38 -3.62
N PRO A 181 -5.07 -12.31 -2.69
CA PRO A 181 -4.07 -12.81 -1.75
C PRO A 181 -2.93 -13.53 -2.49
N VAL A 182 -1.68 -13.28 -2.09
CA VAL A 182 -0.54 -14.05 -2.58
C VAL A 182 -0.40 -15.31 -1.74
N THR A 183 -0.59 -16.46 -2.38
CA THR A 183 -0.52 -17.76 -1.68
C THR A 183 0.90 -18.33 -1.63
N THR A 184 1.82 -17.75 -2.39
CA THR A 184 3.19 -18.21 -2.51
C THR A 184 4.11 -17.41 -1.59
N ALA A 185 4.66 -18.06 -0.57
CA ALA A 185 5.55 -17.42 0.39
C ALA A 185 6.97 -17.23 -0.16
N ASN A 186 7.70 -16.23 0.37
CA ASN A 186 9.13 -16.00 0.12
C ASN A 186 9.51 -15.82 -1.35
N MET A 187 8.61 -15.28 -2.17
CA MET A 187 8.85 -15.00 -3.58
C MET A 187 8.89 -13.50 -3.86
N THR A 188 9.48 -13.13 -5.00
CA THR A 188 9.36 -11.80 -5.55
C THR A 188 8.23 -11.78 -6.58
N LEU A 189 7.24 -10.91 -6.43
CA LEU A 189 6.27 -10.63 -7.50
C LEU A 189 6.94 -9.73 -8.54
N THR A 190 6.94 -10.20 -9.79
CA THR A 190 7.59 -9.54 -10.92
C THR A 190 6.59 -8.98 -11.94
N GLY A 191 5.35 -9.49 -11.94
CA GLY A 191 4.32 -9.06 -12.87
C GLY A 191 2.91 -9.19 -12.34
N VAL A 192 2.06 -8.22 -12.70
CA VAL A 192 0.61 -8.29 -12.56
C VAL A 192 0.01 -8.09 -13.94
N GLN A 193 -0.79 -9.05 -14.41
CA GLN A 193 -1.54 -8.92 -15.66
C GLN A 193 -3.03 -8.95 -15.36
N LEU A 194 -3.77 -7.99 -15.91
CA LEU A 194 -5.22 -7.94 -15.89
C LEU A 194 -5.74 -8.22 -17.31
N THR A 195 -6.68 -9.13 -17.44
CA THR A 195 -7.27 -9.50 -18.74
C THR A 195 -8.78 -9.38 -18.67
N ASN A 196 -9.37 -8.80 -19.72
CA ASN A 196 -10.81 -8.86 -19.99
C ASN A 196 -11.03 -9.89 -21.11
N SER A 197 -11.57 -11.05 -20.79
CA SER A 197 -11.82 -12.14 -21.75
C SER A 197 -13.24 -12.15 -22.30
N ASN A 198 -14.19 -11.48 -21.63
CA ASN A 198 -15.62 -11.42 -21.92
C ASN A 198 -16.13 -12.49 -22.92
N PRO A 199 -16.67 -13.62 -22.43
CA PRO A 199 -17.03 -14.75 -23.28
C PRO A 199 -18.16 -14.46 -24.28
N TYR A 200 -18.91 -13.37 -24.11
CA TYR A 200 -20.04 -13.01 -24.97
C TYR A 200 -19.67 -12.01 -26.09
N GLY A 201 -18.41 -11.57 -26.19
CA GLY A 201 -17.94 -10.75 -27.32
C GLY A 201 -18.56 -9.35 -27.43
N GLY A 202 -19.11 -8.82 -26.34
CA GLY A 202 -19.81 -7.52 -26.28
C GLY A 202 -18.96 -6.34 -25.78
N SER A 203 -19.61 -5.23 -25.45
CA SER A 203 -18.96 -3.98 -25.01
C SER A 203 -18.56 -3.93 -23.53
N LEU A 204 -18.46 -5.09 -22.86
CA LEU A 204 -18.01 -5.14 -21.46
C LEU A 204 -16.58 -4.62 -21.38
N THR A 205 -16.34 -3.70 -20.46
CA THR A 205 -14.99 -3.26 -20.09
C THR A 205 -14.67 -3.61 -18.66
N ILE A 206 -13.37 -3.80 -18.40
CA ILE A 206 -12.83 -3.86 -17.04
C ILE A 206 -12.00 -2.60 -16.85
N ASP A 207 -12.34 -1.84 -15.82
CA ASP A 207 -11.86 -0.49 -15.57
C ASP A 207 -10.96 -0.54 -14.32
N LEU A 208 -9.65 -0.33 -14.50
CA LEU A 208 -8.63 -0.36 -13.44
C LEU A 208 -8.16 1.07 -13.14
N SER A 209 -8.43 1.52 -11.92
CA SER A 209 -8.19 2.90 -11.49
C SER A 209 -6.94 3.06 -10.62
N GLY A 210 -6.44 1.97 -10.04
CA GLY A 210 -5.26 1.98 -9.18
C GLY A 210 -4.79 0.57 -8.86
N LEU A 211 -3.50 0.42 -8.59
CA LEU A 211 -2.84 -0.85 -8.28
C LEU A 211 -1.83 -0.61 -7.15
N THR A 212 -1.84 -1.49 -6.14
CA THR A 212 -0.81 -1.49 -5.09
C THR A 212 -0.50 -2.93 -4.68
N VAL A 213 0.72 -3.14 -4.21
CA VAL A 213 1.18 -4.44 -3.71
C VAL A 213 1.40 -4.32 -2.21
N GLU A 214 0.72 -5.16 -1.45
CA GLU A 214 0.95 -5.29 -0.01
C GLU A 214 2.18 -6.17 0.22
N LEU A 215 3.11 -5.68 1.02
CA LEU A 215 4.34 -6.37 1.40
C LEU A 215 4.27 -6.78 2.87
N ALA A 216 4.80 -7.96 3.16
CA ALA A 216 4.99 -8.40 4.53
C ALA A 216 5.80 -7.35 5.32
N ALA A 217 5.38 -7.09 6.55
CA ALA A 217 6.12 -6.22 7.43
C ALA A 217 7.57 -6.73 7.57
N PRO A 218 8.58 -5.83 7.55
CA PRO A 218 9.95 -6.25 7.82
C PRO A 218 10.00 -6.90 9.21
N PRO A 219 10.79 -7.99 9.39
CA PRO A 219 10.90 -8.63 10.68
C PRO A 219 11.35 -7.59 11.72
N VAL A 220 10.58 -7.46 12.81
CA VAL A 220 10.95 -6.61 13.93
C VAL A 220 12.30 -7.11 14.44
N PRO A 221 13.34 -6.25 14.53
CA PRO A 221 14.61 -6.65 15.13
C PRO A 221 14.32 -7.21 16.52
N THR A 222 14.73 -8.46 16.78
CA THR A 222 14.69 -8.99 18.13
C THR A 222 15.46 -8.03 19.03
N PRO A 223 14.91 -7.61 20.19
CA PRO A 223 15.68 -6.82 21.15
C PRO A 223 16.96 -7.59 21.46
N GLN A 224 18.10 -7.04 21.06
CA GLN A 224 19.38 -7.67 21.38
C GLN A 224 19.50 -7.68 22.91
N PRO A 225 19.71 -8.84 23.56
CA PRO A 225 19.92 -8.88 25.00
C PRO A 225 21.09 -7.95 25.35
N GLY A 226 20.83 -6.87 26.09
CA GLY A 226 21.83 -5.85 26.44
C GLY A 226 21.59 -4.43 25.91
N SER A 227 20.41 -4.12 25.35
CA SER A 227 20.07 -2.76 24.89
C SER A 227 19.87 -1.71 26.00
N ASP A 228 19.92 -2.10 27.27
CA ASP A 228 19.85 -1.18 28.42
C ASP A 228 21.21 -0.50 28.73
N CYS A 229 22.18 -0.69 27.83
CA CYS A 229 23.53 -0.19 27.97
C CYS A 229 23.59 1.27 27.48
N LEU A 230 23.61 2.22 28.41
CA LEU A 230 23.73 3.68 28.15
C LEU A 230 25.06 4.12 27.49
N ARG A 231 25.92 3.19 27.03
CA ARG A 231 27.24 3.51 26.45
C ARG A 231 27.33 3.10 24.97
N PRO A 232 27.85 3.97 24.08
CA PRO A 232 28.22 3.56 22.73
C PRO A 232 29.35 2.52 22.76
N GLY A 233 29.12 1.36 22.13
CA GLY A 233 30.12 0.29 21.94
C GLY A 233 29.67 -1.10 22.42
N ASN A 234 30.10 -2.15 21.72
CA ASN A 234 29.55 -3.51 21.79
C ASN A 234 29.95 -4.33 23.03
N SER A 235 30.33 -3.72 24.16
CA SER A 235 31.08 -4.40 25.23
C SER A 235 30.33 -4.51 26.57
N CYS A 236 29.02 -4.68 26.56
CA CYS A 236 28.20 -4.72 27.78
C CYS A 236 28.37 -6.02 28.61
N ASN A 237 29.10 -7.01 28.08
CA ASN A 237 29.32 -8.31 28.73
C ASN A 237 30.74 -8.52 29.27
N THR A 238 31.57 -7.47 29.28
CA THR A 238 32.90 -7.57 29.87
C THR A 238 32.84 -7.41 31.40
N PRO A 239 33.69 -8.10 32.18
CA PRO A 239 33.78 -7.91 33.63
C PRO A 239 34.02 -6.44 34.03
N ALA A 240 34.72 -5.68 33.17
CA ALA A 240 34.92 -4.25 33.35
C ALA A 240 33.63 -3.43 33.25
N ALA A 241 32.77 -3.74 32.27
CA ALA A 241 31.47 -3.07 32.10
C ALA A 241 30.53 -3.33 33.28
N GLN A 242 30.43 -4.59 33.72
CA GLN A 242 29.61 -4.96 34.89
C GLN A 242 30.11 -4.30 36.18
N ASN A 243 31.43 -4.23 36.39
CA ASN A 243 32.01 -3.60 37.57
C ASN A 243 31.77 -2.09 37.61
N SER A 244 31.81 -1.42 36.45
CA SER A 244 31.58 0.04 36.34
C SER A 244 30.13 0.47 36.58
N GLN A 245 29.16 -0.45 36.41
CA GLN A 245 27.74 -0.20 36.67
C GLN A 245 27.28 -0.74 38.04
N SER A 246 28.19 -1.29 38.83
CA SER A 246 27.91 -1.69 40.20
C SER A 246 27.50 -0.47 41.03
N THR A 247 26.47 -0.65 41.87
CA THR A 247 25.96 0.34 42.83
C THR A 247 27.04 0.93 43.75
N LYS A 248 28.20 0.27 43.89
CA LYS A 248 29.34 0.79 44.65
C LYS A 248 30.03 2.01 44.01
N TRP A 249 29.81 2.26 42.72
CA TRP A 249 30.38 3.39 41.97
C TRP A 249 29.32 4.36 41.44
N GLN A 250 28.04 4.08 41.70
CA GLN A 250 26.96 5.01 41.37
C GLN A 250 26.94 6.13 42.41
N ALA A 251 26.87 7.38 41.95
CA ALA A 251 26.66 8.51 42.85
C ALA A 251 25.34 8.29 43.63
N PRO A 252 25.28 8.65 44.93
CA PRO A 252 24.03 8.58 45.67
C PRO A 252 22.93 9.33 44.91
N THR A 253 21.82 8.66 44.61
CA THR A 253 20.64 9.29 44.00
C THR A 253 20.26 10.52 44.82
N ALA A 254 20.28 11.69 44.18
CA ALA A 254 19.75 12.91 44.77
C ALA A 254 18.29 12.66 45.17
N ALA A 255 17.95 13.00 46.41
CA ALA A 255 16.60 12.88 46.94
C ALA A 255 15.59 13.60 46.02
N PRO A 256 14.34 13.11 45.90
CA PRO A 256 13.32 13.80 45.13
C PRO A 256 13.10 15.19 45.72
N VAL A 257 13.14 16.20 44.86
CA VAL A 257 12.87 17.58 45.22
C VAL A 257 11.41 17.66 45.66
N THR A 258 11.18 17.78 46.97
CA THR A 258 9.89 18.19 47.51
C THR A 258 9.63 19.62 47.07
N VAL A 259 8.56 19.83 46.31
CA VAL A 259 8.07 21.17 45.98
C VAL A 259 7.64 21.84 47.28
N ALA A 260 8.43 22.81 47.74
CA ALA A 260 8.04 23.68 48.85
C ALA A 260 6.96 24.68 48.36
N PRO A 261 5.93 24.97 49.17
CA PRO A 261 4.95 26.00 48.84
C PRO A 261 5.57 27.39 48.86
N ILE A 262 4.95 28.25 48.06
CA ILE A 262 5.37 29.57 47.60
C ILE A 262 5.73 30.53 48.75
N ASP A 263 6.78 31.28 48.49
CA ASP A 263 7.36 32.36 49.29
C ASP A 263 6.33 33.42 49.71
N SER A 264 6.47 33.93 50.93
CA SER A 264 5.82 35.16 51.39
C SER A 264 6.85 35.99 52.15
N ASP A 265 7.59 36.78 51.38
CA ASP A 265 8.07 38.13 51.69
C ASP A 265 7.67 38.67 53.07
N LYS A 266 8.65 38.94 53.96
CA LYS A 266 9.05 40.32 54.35
C LYS A 266 9.94 40.44 55.61
N HIS A 267 10.99 41.25 55.41
CA HIS A 267 11.66 42.17 56.34
C HIS A 267 12.67 41.65 57.37
N ALA A 268 13.94 41.96 57.08
CA ALA A 268 14.97 42.25 58.06
C ALA A 268 14.79 43.65 58.66
N ASN A 269 14.97 43.80 59.99
CA ASN A 269 15.99 44.69 60.56
C ASN A 269 16.00 44.75 62.10
N ASN A 270 17.22 44.65 62.65
CA ASN A 270 17.82 45.37 63.78
C ASN A 270 17.23 45.32 65.21
N GLY A 271 18.14 45.03 66.17
CA GLY A 271 18.30 45.92 67.33
C GLY A 271 18.42 45.31 68.74
N HIS A 272 19.64 45.38 69.28
CA HIS A 272 20.02 45.69 70.67
C HIS A 272 19.69 44.79 71.88
N LYS A 273 20.75 44.52 72.67
CA LYS A 273 20.77 44.01 74.06
C LYS A 273 20.20 45.03 75.05
N THR A 274 19.54 44.56 76.12
CA THR A 274 20.00 44.52 77.55
C THR A 274 18.82 44.44 78.53
N HIS A 275 18.72 43.38 79.34
CA HIS A 275 18.93 43.35 80.80
C HIS A 275 18.68 41.93 81.32
#